data_AF-A0A142CW19-F1
#
_entry.id   AF-A0A142CW19-F1
#
_cell.length_a   1.000
_cell.length_b   1.000
_cell.length_c   1.000
_cell.angle_alpha   90.00
_cell.angle_beta   90.00
_cell.angle_gamma   90.00
#
_symmetry.space_group_name_H-M   'P 1'
#
loop_
_entity.id
_entity.type
_entity.pdbx_description
1 polymer ?
#
loop_
_entity_poly.entity_id
_entity_poly.type
_entity_poly.pdbx_seq_one_letter_code
_entity_poly.pdbx_strand_id
1 'polypeptide(L)'
;MNIKSIEKASNALALSVRIKTSSKESSKIISELAEEISGQFMENNTTIIENISKLSEVMEQLETFQRDFLPFFQRFETFAKEFNTLVENLEYVSRISDSIATVAKQTNLVALNASIEAARAGDAGRGFAVVAEEIRKMAVQTMELAKEIKDFNSRVMNQLETLRDALAVMDRIKEGTEILGRDISTIVEISSVLSEISNEQEEIVNDIKRLNGIAVALKKFSEMQDRYNKELASLLRTMVSEYSKESDVQ
;
A
#
# COMPACT_ATOMS: atom_id res chain seq x y z
N MET A 1 -16.36 -62.57 -57.34
CA MET A 1 -16.47 -61.54 -56.26
C MET A 1 -17.46 -60.44 -56.66
N ASN A 2 -18.23 -59.77 -55.77
CA ASN A 2 -19.27 -58.77 -56.17
C ASN A 2 -18.75 -57.31 -56.09
N ILE A 3 -19.00 -56.50 -57.12
CA ILE A 3 -18.71 -55.04 -57.23
C ILE A 3 -19.03 -54.28 -55.93
N LYS A 4 -20.11 -54.64 -55.26
CA LYS A 4 -20.56 -54.03 -54.00
C LYS A 4 -19.50 -54.08 -52.88
N SER A 5 -18.63 -55.09 -52.88
CA SER A 5 -17.52 -55.24 -51.91
C SER A 5 -16.37 -54.29 -52.21
N ILE A 6 -16.04 -54.12 -53.50
CA ILE A 6 -15.01 -53.18 -53.99
C ILE A 6 -15.44 -51.74 -53.70
N GLU A 7 -16.72 -51.42 -53.94
CA GLU A 7 -17.29 -50.11 -53.65
C GLU A 7 -17.24 -49.77 -52.15
N LYS A 8 -17.63 -50.72 -51.28
CA LYS A 8 -17.51 -50.56 -49.82
C LYS A 8 -16.07 -50.32 -49.36
N ALA A 9 -15.12 -51.10 -49.88
CA ALA A 9 -13.71 -50.94 -49.54
C ALA A 9 -13.12 -49.61 -50.05
N SER A 10 -13.53 -49.16 -51.24
CA SER A 10 -13.16 -47.85 -51.80
C SER A 10 -13.69 -46.70 -50.94
N ASN A 11 -14.95 -46.79 -50.52
CA ASN A 11 -15.57 -45.81 -49.60
C ASN A 11 -14.88 -45.80 -48.23
N ALA A 12 -14.51 -46.97 -47.69
CA ALA A 12 -13.76 -47.08 -46.45
C ALA A 12 -12.36 -46.45 -46.57
N LEU A 13 -11.66 -46.64 -47.69
CA LEU A 13 -10.37 -46.01 -47.98
C LEU A 13 -10.51 -44.48 -48.05
N ALA A 14 -11.52 -43.97 -48.76
CA ALA A 14 -11.77 -42.53 -48.86
C ALA A 14 -12.05 -41.90 -47.47
N LEU A 15 -12.85 -42.56 -46.64
CA LEU A 15 -13.11 -42.11 -45.26
C LEU A 15 -11.83 -42.14 -44.41
N SER A 16 -11.06 -43.22 -44.50
CA SER A 16 -9.81 -43.40 -43.75
C SER A 16 -8.73 -42.37 -44.13
N VAL A 17 -8.63 -42.00 -45.42
CA VAL A 17 -7.77 -40.90 -45.89
C VAL A 17 -8.22 -39.56 -45.29
N ARG A 18 -9.53 -39.28 -45.23
CA ARG A 18 -10.05 -38.07 -44.57
C ARG A 18 -9.73 -38.05 -43.08
N ILE A 19 -9.91 -39.17 -42.38
CA ILE A 19 -9.58 -39.31 -40.95
C ILE A 19 -8.09 -39.06 -40.71
N LYS A 20 -7.19 -39.60 -41.56
CA LYS A 20 -5.75 -39.34 -41.47
C LYS A 20 -5.44 -37.84 -41.57
N THR A 21 -5.97 -37.17 -42.61
CA THR A 21 -5.71 -35.74 -42.82
C THR A 21 -6.22 -34.91 -41.65
N SER A 22 -7.45 -35.16 -41.20
CA SER A 22 -8.04 -34.48 -40.05
C SER A 22 -7.25 -34.73 -38.76
N SER A 23 -6.86 -35.98 -38.48
CA SER A 23 -6.05 -36.31 -37.29
C SER A 23 -4.68 -35.63 -37.30
N LYS A 24 -4.04 -35.52 -38.47
CA LYS A 24 -2.77 -34.81 -38.63
C LYS A 24 -2.93 -33.31 -38.37
N GLU A 25 -4.00 -32.72 -38.90
CA GLU A 25 -4.31 -31.31 -38.74
C GLU A 25 -4.67 -30.97 -37.29
N SER A 26 -5.53 -31.77 -36.65
CA SER A 26 -5.86 -31.63 -35.22
C SER A 26 -4.64 -31.80 -34.32
N SER A 27 -3.75 -32.77 -34.62
CA SER A 27 -2.49 -32.94 -33.88
C SER A 27 -1.62 -31.68 -33.95
N LYS A 28 -1.48 -31.08 -35.13
CA LYS A 28 -0.72 -29.85 -35.32
C LYS A 28 -1.33 -28.68 -34.53
N ILE A 29 -2.65 -28.47 -34.68
CA ILE A 29 -3.36 -27.38 -33.99
C ILE A 29 -3.25 -27.53 -32.47
N ILE A 30 -3.46 -28.73 -31.92
CA ILE A 30 -3.36 -28.97 -30.47
C ILE A 30 -1.93 -28.74 -29.99
N SER A 31 -0.91 -29.15 -30.75
CA SER A 31 0.50 -28.94 -30.37
C SER A 31 0.87 -27.46 -30.35
N GLU A 32 0.49 -26.70 -31.38
CA GLU A 32 0.77 -25.26 -31.47
C GLU A 32 0.04 -24.50 -30.36
N LEU A 33 -1.25 -24.80 -30.14
CA LEU A 33 -2.04 -24.17 -29.10
C LEU A 33 -1.52 -24.53 -27.69
N ALA A 34 -1.10 -25.78 -27.46
CA ALA A 34 -0.53 -26.18 -26.17
C ALA A 34 0.78 -25.44 -25.88
N GLU A 35 1.64 -25.25 -26.88
CA GLU A 35 2.88 -24.48 -26.73
C GLU A 35 2.61 -23.01 -26.42
N GLU A 36 1.70 -22.38 -27.16
CA GLU A 36 1.31 -20.97 -26.96
C GLU A 36 0.70 -20.74 -25.57
N ILE A 37 -0.31 -21.54 -25.19
CA ILE A 37 -0.97 -21.41 -23.88
C ILE A 37 0.03 -21.70 -22.76
N SER A 38 0.87 -22.73 -22.88
CA SER A 38 1.88 -23.02 -21.85
C SER A 38 2.84 -21.85 -21.66
N GLY A 39 3.26 -21.18 -22.74
CA GLY A 39 4.11 -19.99 -22.68
C GLY A 39 3.44 -18.85 -21.91
N GLN A 40 2.19 -18.52 -22.26
CA GLN A 40 1.43 -17.46 -21.61
C GLN A 40 1.23 -17.72 -20.11
N PHE A 41 0.90 -18.95 -19.71
CA PHE A 41 0.73 -19.29 -18.29
C PHE A 41 2.06 -19.23 -17.52
N MET A 42 3.18 -19.63 -18.11
CA MET A 42 4.49 -19.51 -17.46
C MET A 42 4.91 -18.04 -17.28
N GLU A 43 4.66 -17.19 -18.28
CA GLU A 43 4.92 -15.75 -18.19
C GLU A 43 4.03 -15.08 -17.13
N ASN A 44 2.74 -15.40 -17.12
CA ASN A 44 1.81 -14.92 -16.09
C ASN A 44 2.24 -15.36 -14.69
N ASN A 45 2.65 -16.62 -14.51
CA ASN A 45 3.07 -17.13 -13.22
C ASN A 45 4.34 -16.43 -12.71
N THR A 46 5.28 -16.15 -13.62
CA THR A 46 6.48 -15.35 -13.32
C THR A 46 6.09 -13.95 -12.82
N THR A 47 5.16 -13.30 -13.51
CA THR A 47 4.65 -11.97 -13.13
C THR A 47 3.94 -11.99 -11.77
N ILE A 48 3.18 -13.05 -11.47
CA ILE A 48 2.52 -13.23 -10.17
C ILE A 48 3.55 -13.35 -9.06
N ILE A 49 4.57 -14.19 -9.22
CA ILE A 49 5.65 -14.37 -8.24
C ILE A 49 6.40 -13.05 -8.00
N GLU A 50 6.69 -12.29 -9.06
CA GLU A 50 7.30 -10.97 -8.93
C GLU A 50 6.40 -10.00 -8.14
N ASN A 51 5.09 -10.01 -8.38
CA ASN A 51 4.14 -9.16 -7.65
C ASN A 51 4.05 -9.56 -6.18
N ILE A 52 4.04 -10.85 -5.84
CA ILE A 52 4.07 -11.33 -4.45
C ILE A 52 5.35 -10.84 -3.76
N SER A 53 6.50 -10.92 -4.42
CA SER A 53 7.77 -10.41 -3.89
C SER A 53 7.72 -8.90 -3.62
N LYS A 54 7.16 -8.11 -4.55
CA LYS A 54 7.01 -6.65 -4.38
C LYS A 54 6.05 -6.32 -3.24
N LEU A 55 4.94 -7.04 -3.11
CA LEU A 55 3.99 -6.86 -2.00
C LEU A 55 4.64 -7.19 -0.66
N SER A 56 5.48 -8.23 -0.60
CA SER A 56 6.20 -8.61 0.61
C SER A 56 7.19 -7.52 1.04
N GLU A 57 7.91 -6.90 0.09
CA GLU A 57 8.80 -5.77 0.36
C GLU A 57 8.02 -4.54 0.89
N VAL A 58 6.89 -4.22 0.27
CA VAL A 58 6.02 -3.12 0.74
C VAL A 58 5.47 -3.41 2.14
N MET A 59 5.07 -4.66 2.43
CA MET A 59 4.62 -5.05 3.77
C MET A 59 5.72 -4.84 4.82
N GLU A 60 6.95 -5.28 4.55
CA GLU A 60 8.08 -5.10 5.48
C GLU A 60 8.35 -3.62 5.77
N GLN A 61 8.28 -2.77 4.73
CA GLN A 61 8.43 -1.32 4.89
C GLN A 61 7.30 -0.72 5.74
N LEU A 62 6.05 -1.15 5.53
CA LEU A 62 4.89 -0.68 6.29
C LEU A 62 4.91 -1.15 7.75
N GLU A 63 5.30 -2.40 8.01
CA GLU A 63 5.47 -2.92 9.37
C GLU A 63 6.57 -2.16 10.12
N THR A 64 7.70 -1.91 9.45
CA THR A 64 8.80 -1.10 9.99
C THR A 64 8.32 0.31 10.31
N PHE A 65 7.59 0.94 9.38
CA PHE A 65 7.00 2.26 9.60
C PHE A 65 6.09 2.27 10.82
N GLN A 66 5.14 1.33 10.93
CA GLN A 66 4.23 1.23 12.09
C GLN A 66 4.98 1.05 13.41
N ARG A 67 5.97 0.15 13.44
CA ARG A 67 6.80 -0.11 14.61
C ARG A 67 7.52 1.15 15.08
N ASP A 68 8.07 1.92 14.15
CA ASP A 68 8.86 3.11 14.46
C ASP A 68 7.95 4.31 14.81
N PHE A 69 6.71 4.33 14.31
CA PHE A 69 5.74 5.40 14.58
C PHE A 69 5.06 5.29 15.96
N LEU A 70 4.88 4.09 16.50
CA LEU A 70 4.19 3.91 17.78
C LEU A 70 4.92 4.62 18.95
N PRO A 71 6.25 4.50 19.13
CA PRO A 71 6.99 5.28 20.13
C PRO A 71 6.95 6.78 19.86
N PHE A 72 6.88 7.20 18.59
CA PHE A 72 6.76 8.61 18.22
C PHE A 72 5.45 9.21 18.75
N PHE A 73 4.30 8.51 18.62
CA PHE A 73 3.04 8.95 19.22
C PHE A 73 3.12 9.15 20.73
N GLN A 74 3.74 8.21 21.44
CA GLN A 74 3.87 8.30 22.90
C GLN A 74 4.72 9.51 23.33
N ARG A 75 5.83 9.75 22.62
CA ARG A 75 6.69 10.92 22.86
C ARG A 75 5.95 12.22 22.55
N PHE A 76 5.17 12.22 21.46
CA PHE A 76 4.40 13.39 21.07
C PHE A 76 3.27 13.71 22.05
N GLU A 77 2.55 12.70 22.55
CA GLU A 77 1.53 12.89 23.58
C GLU A 77 2.12 13.48 24.86
N THR A 78 3.33 13.03 25.23
CA THR A 78 4.08 13.59 26.35
C THR A 78 4.45 15.06 26.08
N PHE A 79 4.98 15.35 24.89
CA PHE A 79 5.27 16.73 24.45
C PHE A 79 4.02 17.62 24.50
N ALA A 80 2.86 17.13 24.05
CA ALA A 80 1.60 17.88 24.08
C ALA A 80 1.18 18.23 25.53
N LYS A 81 1.36 17.30 26.48
CA LYS A 81 1.11 17.53 27.91
C LYS A 81 2.06 18.57 28.50
N GLU A 82 3.35 18.44 28.22
CA GLU A 82 4.37 19.39 28.66
C GLU A 82 4.14 20.79 28.07
N PHE A 83 3.74 20.85 26.80
CA PHE A 83 3.38 22.09 26.11
C PHE A 83 2.19 22.78 26.78
N ASN A 84 1.11 22.05 27.06
CA ASN A 84 -0.04 22.63 27.77
C ASN A 84 0.34 23.14 29.17
N THR A 85 1.18 22.38 29.88
CA THR A 85 1.71 22.80 31.19
C THR A 85 2.54 24.09 31.08
N LEU A 86 3.34 24.23 30.03
CA LEU A 86 4.10 25.46 29.77
C LEU A 86 3.16 26.65 29.51
N VAL A 87 2.12 26.48 28.69
CA VAL A 87 1.11 27.51 28.44
C VAL A 87 0.46 27.97 29.75
N GLU A 88 0.02 27.03 30.60
CA GLU A 88 -0.57 27.33 31.91
C GLU A 88 0.39 28.10 32.82
N ASN A 89 1.68 27.73 32.83
CA ASN A 89 2.71 28.42 33.59
C ASN A 89 2.91 29.87 33.10
N LEU A 90 2.91 30.11 31.80
CA LEU A 90 3.02 31.45 31.23
C LEU A 90 1.78 32.29 31.55
N GLU A 91 0.58 31.72 31.54
CA GLU A 91 -0.64 32.42 32.00
C GLU A 91 -0.55 32.79 33.49
N TYR A 92 0.00 31.89 34.32
CA TYR A 92 0.25 32.17 35.72
C TYR A 92 1.26 33.31 35.92
N VAL A 93 2.37 33.33 35.18
CA VAL A 93 3.34 34.44 35.18
C VAL A 93 2.67 35.76 34.82
N SER A 94 1.82 35.78 33.79
CA SER A 94 1.06 36.96 33.38
C SER A 94 0.22 37.53 34.54
N ARG A 95 -0.51 36.66 35.25
CA ARG A 95 -1.32 37.04 36.41
C ARG A 95 -0.48 37.59 37.58
N ILE A 96 0.69 37.00 37.82
CA ILE A 96 1.62 37.51 38.84
C ILE A 96 2.15 38.89 38.44
N SER A 97 2.56 39.09 37.18
CA SER A 97 3.03 40.38 36.70
C SER A 97 1.97 41.48 36.86
N ASP A 98 0.71 41.18 36.55
CA ASP A 98 -0.41 42.12 36.76
C ASP A 98 -0.62 42.44 38.25
N SER A 99 -0.44 41.44 39.12
CA SER A 99 -0.52 41.63 40.58
C SER A 99 0.63 42.49 41.11
N ILE A 100 1.86 42.26 40.65
CA ILE A 100 3.05 43.07 41.00
C ILE A 100 2.84 44.52 40.55
N ALA A 101 2.38 44.74 39.32
CA ALA A 101 2.09 46.07 38.80
C ALA A 101 1.03 46.80 39.64
N THR A 102 0.02 46.06 40.11
CA THR A 102 -1.04 46.59 40.99
C THR A 102 -0.49 47.00 42.36
N VAL A 103 0.30 46.13 42.99
CA VAL A 103 0.96 46.41 44.27
C VAL A 103 1.91 47.61 44.14
N ALA A 104 2.73 47.64 43.10
CA ALA A 104 3.65 48.74 42.85
C ALA A 104 2.92 50.06 42.63
N LYS A 105 1.79 50.05 41.91
CA LYS A 105 0.93 51.24 41.74
C LYS A 105 0.36 51.73 43.08
N GLN A 106 -0.06 50.81 43.96
CA GLN A 106 -0.54 51.15 45.30
C GLN A 106 0.60 51.73 46.16
N THR A 107 1.77 51.12 46.15
CA THR A 107 2.96 51.61 46.85
C THR A 107 3.36 53.01 46.38
N ASN A 108 3.32 53.26 45.06
CA ASN A 108 3.58 54.58 44.49
C ASN A 108 2.59 55.64 45.01
N LEU A 109 1.30 55.29 45.13
CA LEU A 109 0.27 56.18 45.69
C LEU A 109 0.50 56.45 47.19
N VAL A 110 0.84 55.43 47.97
CA VAL A 110 1.15 55.58 49.40
C VAL A 110 2.39 56.45 49.59
N ALA A 111 3.44 56.22 48.81
CA ALA A 111 4.68 57.00 48.86
C ALA A 111 4.44 58.46 48.45
N LEU A 112 3.61 58.71 47.44
CA LEU A 112 3.21 60.06 47.06
C LEU A 112 2.50 60.79 48.21
N ASN A 113 1.55 60.14 48.86
CA ASN A 113 0.85 60.71 50.02
C ASN A 113 1.82 60.99 51.18
N ALA A 114 2.79 60.10 51.42
CA ALA A 114 3.82 60.30 52.44
C ALA A 114 4.76 61.48 52.11
N SER A 115 5.17 61.65 50.84
CA SER A 115 5.96 62.81 50.40
C SER A 115 5.20 64.12 50.60
N ILE A 116 3.89 64.15 50.32
CA ILE A 116 3.04 65.33 50.52
C ILE A 116 2.97 65.68 52.02
N GLU A 117 2.73 64.69 52.88
CA GLU A 117 2.61 64.94 54.32
C GLU A 117 3.97 65.31 54.96
N ALA A 118 5.07 64.74 54.46
CA ALA A 118 6.42 65.12 54.87
C ALA A 118 6.76 66.57 54.47
N ALA A 119 6.34 67.03 53.28
CA ALA A 119 6.46 68.43 52.89
C ALA A 119 5.62 69.35 53.79
N ARG A 120 4.43 68.90 54.19
CA ARG A 120 3.51 69.63 55.08
C ARG A 120 4.07 69.80 56.51
N ALA A 121 4.85 68.83 57.00
CA ALA A 121 5.55 68.91 58.27
C ALA A 121 6.77 69.86 58.27
N GLY A 122 7.13 70.46 57.13
CA GLY A 122 8.22 71.41 57.01
C GLY A 122 9.58 70.78 57.36
N ASP A 123 10.38 71.46 58.19
CA ASP A 123 11.73 71.00 58.54
C ASP A 123 11.74 69.66 59.30
N ALA A 124 10.70 69.37 60.09
CA ALA A 124 10.57 68.10 60.81
C ALA A 124 10.34 66.90 59.88
N GLY A 125 9.86 67.13 58.65
CA GLY A 125 9.55 66.10 57.67
C GLY A 125 10.64 65.82 56.64
N ARG A 126 11.75 66.58 56.60
CA ARG A 126 12.77 66.45 55.53
C ARG A 126 13.33 65.03 55.38
N GLY A 127 13.58 64.33 56.48
CA GLY A 127 14.06 62.94 56.43
C GLY A 127 13.02 61.98 55.85
N PHE A 128 11.75 62.13 56.22
CA PHE A 128 10.64 61.34 55.69
C PHE A 128 10.38 61.63 54.21
N ALA A 129 10.55 62.88 53.76
CA ALA A 129 10.39 63.24 52.35
C ALA A 129 11.40 62.52 51.44
N VAL A 130 12.65 62.39 51.89
CA VAL A 130 13.69 61.67 51.14
C VAL A 130 13.35 60.18 51.03
N VAL A 131 12.91 59.56 52.13
CA VAL A 131 12.51 58.14 52.13
C VAL A 131 11.29 57.91 51.24
N ALA A 132 10.27 58.76 51.33
CA ALA A 132 9.05 58.65 50.54
C ALA A 132 9.33 58.79 49.03
N GLU A 133 10.20 59.71 48.62
CA GLU A 133 10.58 59.84 47.21
C GLU A 133 11.36 58.62 46.71
N GLU A 134 12.21 58.01 47.54
CA GLU A 134 12.94 56.80 47.15
C GLU A 134 12.00 55.59 47.00
N ILE A 135 11.04 55.42 47.92
CA ILE A 135 9.98 54.39 47.79
C ILE A 135 9.17 54.63 46.51
N ARG A 136 8.84 55.89 46.19
CA ARG A 136 8.11 56.25 44.97
C ARG A 136 8.87 55.83 43.71
N LYS A 137 10.17 56.11 43.64
CA LYS A 137 11.02 55.67 42.52
C LYS A 137 11.08 54.15 42.41
N MET A 138 11.28 53.44 43.52
CA MET A 138 11.27 51.97 43.54
C MET A 138 9.95 51.40 43.04
N ALA A 139 8.82 52.02 43.41
CA ALA A 139 7.50 51.60 42.97
C ALA A 139 7.30 51.80 41.46
N VAL A 140 7.74 52.94 40.89
CA VAL A 140 7.71 53.17 39.44
C VAL A 140 8.59 52.16 38.69
N GLN A 141 9.83 51.94 39.16
CA GLN A 141 10.72 50.93 38.59
C GLN A 141 10.11 49.53 38.64
N THR A 142 9.43 49.17 39.73
CA THR A 142 8.75 47.88 39.87
C THR A 142 7.62 47.73 38.86
N MET A 143 6.87 48.80 38.57
CA MET A 143 5.83 48.79 37.53
C MET A 143 6.43 48.58 36.13
N GLU A 144 7.56 49.23 35.83
CA GLU A 144 8.27 49.06 34.55
C GLU A 144 8.77 47.63 34.37
N LEU A 145 9.41 47.05 35.39
CA LEU A 145 9.85 45.65 35.38
C LEU A 145 8.68 44.67 35.20
N ALA A 146 7.55 44.90 35.89
CA ALA A 146 6.37 44.07 35.72
C ALA A 146 5.83 44.11 34.28
N LYS A 147 5.88 45.28 33.64
CA LYS A 147 5.52 45.44 32.23
C LYS A 147 6.48 44.71 31.30
N GLU A 148 7.79 44.82 31.53
CA GLU A 148 8.80 44.10 30.72
C GLU A 148 8.61 42.58 30.80
N ILE A 149 8.31 42.04 31.98
CA ILE A 149 7.98 40.61 32.15
C ILE A 149 6.75 40.25 31.31
N LYS A 150 5.69 41.08 31.33
CA LYS A 150 4.47 40.84 30.56
C LYS A 150 4.71 40.87 29.05
N ASP A 151 5.50 41.83 28.57
CA ASP A 151 5.85 41.97 27.16
C ASP A 151 6.75 40.81 26.70
N PHE A 152 7.66 40.34 27.55
CA PHE A 152 8.43 39.13 27.30
C PHE A 152 7.53 37.88 27.23
N ASN A 153 6.65 37.70 28.22
CA ASN A 153 5.74 36.56 28.30
C ASN A 153 4.80 36.48 27.08
N SER A 154 4.28 37.63 26.63
CA SER A 154 3.42 37.73 25.44
C SER A 154 4.17 37.33 24.16
N ARG A 155 5.45 37.69 24.04
CA ARG A 155 6.29 37.26 22.91
C ARG A 155 6.48 35.75 22.91
N VAL A 156 6.72 35.14 24.07
CA VAL A 156 6.84 33.68 24.20
C VAL A 156 5.52 33.00 23.83
N MET A 157 4.38 33.48 24.34
CA MET A 157 3.06 32.93 23.98
C MET A 157 2.79 32.95 22.47
N ASN A 158 3.10 34.07 21.79
CA ASN A 158 2.93 34.16 20.34
C ASN A 158 3.84 33.17 19.58
N GLN A 159 5.04 32.90 20.07
CA GLN A 159 5.91 31.86 19.50
C GLN A 159 5.31 30.46 19.68
N LEU A 160 4.64 30.20 20.80
CA LEU A 160 3.97 28.93 21.06
C LEU A 160 2.72 28.71 20.19
N GLU A 161 2.04 29.74 19.68
CA GLU A 161 0.89 29.55 18.79
C GLU A 161 1.24 28.71 17.55
N THR A 162 2.43 28.94 16.97
CA THR A 162 2.91 28.15 15.82
C THR A 162 3.14 26.66 16.14
N LEU A 163 3.46 26.34 17.39
CA LEU A 163 3.60 24.96 17.85
C LEU A 163 2.24 24.30 18.09
N ARG A 164 1.20 25.10 18.34
CA ARG A 164 -0.17 24.61 18.54
C ARG A 164 -0.74 24.01 17.25
N ASP A 165 -0.43 24.59 16.10
CA ASP A 165 -0.78 24.01 14.79
C ASP A 165 -0.11 22.65 14.57
N ALA A 166 1.13 22.47 15.04
CA ALA A 166 1.83 21.20 14.97
C ALA A 166 1.14 20.10 15.79
N LEU A 167 0.51 20.44 16.92
CA LEU A 167 -0.31 19.52 17.71
C LEU A 167 -1.54 19.02 16.92
N ALA A 168 -2.19 19.90 16.15
CA ALA A 168 -3.37 19.54 15.35
C ALA A 168 -3.04 18.60 14.17
N VAL A 169 -1.83 18.69 13.63
CA VAL A 169 -1.36 17.77 12.57
C VAL A 169 -1.23 16.34 13.11
N MET A 170 -0.95 16.17 14.40
CA MET A 170 -0.72 14.85 14.97
C MET A 170 -1.95 13.96 14.99
N ASP A 171 -3.13 14.52 15.25
CA ASP A 171 -4.39 13.76 15.21
C ASP A 171 -4.63 13.17 13.81
N ARG A 172 -4.30 13.93 12.76
CA ARG A 172 -4.37 13.43 11.37
C ARG A 172 -3.34 12.34 11.10
N ILE A 173 -2.14 12.44 11.66
CA ILE A 173 -1.12 11.40 11.52
C ILE A 173 -1.56 10.11 12.22
N LYS A 174 -2.24 10.21 13.37
CA LYS A 174 -2.83 9.07 14.06
C LYS A 174 -3.87 8.35 13.19
N GLU A 175 -4.82 9.09 12.64
CA GLU A 175 -5.81 8.55 11.71
C GLU A 175 -5.14 7.88 10.49
N GLY A 176 -4.11 8.52 9.92
CA GLY A 176 -3.33 7.96 8.82
C GLY A 176 -2.65 6.63 9.17
N THR A 177 -2.15 6.49 10.40
CA THR A 177 -1.50 5.25 10.86
C THR A 177 -2.51 4.10 11.05
N GLU A 178 -3.74 4.42 11.46
CA GLU A 178 -4.84 3.45 11.54
C GLU A 178 -5.31 2.99 10.15
N ILE A 179 -5.33 3.89 9.17
CA ILE A 179 -5.60 3.54 7.76
C ILE A 179 -4.51 2.59 7.24
N LEU A 180 -3.23 2.92 7.48
CA LEU A 180 -2.12 2.06 7.07
C LEU A 180 -2.20 0.65 7.66
N GLY A 181 -2.69 0.50 8.90
CA GLY A 181 -2.92 -0.82 9.48
C GLY A 181 -3.95 -1.65 8.71
N ARG A 182 -4.99 -1.02 8.16
CA ARG A 182 -5.98 -1.69 7.30
C ARG A 182 -5.40 -2.03 5.93
N ASP A 183 -4.55 -1.16 5.38
CA ASP A 183 -3.88 -1.40 4.10
C ASP A 183 -2.95 -2.62 4.19
N ILE A 184 -2.20 -2.79 5.29
CA ILE A 184 -1.38 -3.99 5.53
C ILE A 184 -2.23 -5.26 5.48
N SER A 185 -3.38 -5.30 6.18
CA SER A 185 -4.29 -6.46 6.15
C SER A 185 -4.77 -6.77 4.73
N THR A 186 -5.09 -5.72 3.95
CA THR A 186 -5.53 -5.88 2.56
C THR A 186 -4.42 -6.45 1.68
N ILE A 187 -3.17 -6.03 1.88
CA ILE A 187 -2.02 -6.55 1.14
C ILE A 187 -1.76 -8.03 1.46
N VAL A 188 -1.96 -8.45 2.72
CA VAL A 188 -1.87 -9.86 3.12
C VAL A 188 -2.90 -10.69 2.35
N GLU A 189 -4.15 -10.22 2.28
CA GLU A 189 -5.22 -10.90 1.52
C GLU A 189 -4.89 -10.99 0.03
N ILE A 190 -4.42 -9.90 -0.59
CA ILE A 190 -4.01 -9.89 -2.00
C ILE A 190 -2.87 -10.88 -2.26
N SER A 191 -1.87 -10.92 -1.38
CA SER A 191 -0.74 -11.87 -1.49
C SER A 191 -1.22 -13.32 -1.41
N SER A 192 -2.19 -13.62 -0.54
CA SER A 192 -2.80 -14.95 -0.44
C SER A 192 -3.51 -15.34 -1.73
N VAL A 193 -4.36 -14.46 -2.27
CA VAL A 193 -5.08 -14.70 -3.54
C VAL A 193 -4.11 -14.89 -4.70
N LEU A 194 -3.05 -14.08 -4.79
CA LEU A 194 -2.03 -14.25 -5.83
C LEU A 194 -1.29 -15.59 -5.69
N SER A 195 -1.00 -16.05 -4.47
CA SER A 195 -0.40 -17.36 -4.24
C SER A 195 -1.32 -18.50 -4.67
N GLU A 196 -2.63 -18.39 -4.46
CA GLU A 196 -3.60 -19.37 -4.94
C GLU A 196 -3.63 -19.40 -6.47
N ILE A 197 -3.67 -18.24 -7.12
CA ILE A 197 -3.63 -18.15 -8.59
C ILE A 197 -2.33 -18.77 -9.14
N SER A 198 -1.18 -18.54 -8.50
CA SER A 198 0.10 -19.13 -8.92
C SER A 198 0.04 -20.66 -8.91
N ASN A 199 -0.54 -21.25 -7.85
CA ASN A 199 -0.73 -22.69 -7.75
C ASN A 199 -1.69 -23.23 -8.82
N GLU A 200 -2.82 -22.55 -9.05
CA GLU A 200 -3.78 -22.92 -10.11
C GLU A 200 -3.14 -22.88 -11.51
N GLN A 201 -2.29 -21.88 -11.77
CA GLN A 201 -1.57 -21.80 -13.05
C GLN A 201 -0.61 -22.98 -13.26
N GLU A 202 0.04 -23.47 -12.20
CA GLU A 202 0.88 -24.66 -12.29
C GLU A 202 0.06 -25.91 -12.65
N GLU A 203 -1.13 -26.07 -12.09
CA GLU A 203 -2.06 -27.14 -12.46
C GLU A 203 -2.48 -27.05 -13.93
N ILE A 204 -2.82 -25.85 -14.40
CA ILE A 204 -3.19 -25.61 -15.80
C ILE A 204 -2.04 -25.96 -16.75
N VAL A 205 -0.80 -25.59 -16.42
CA VAL A 205 0.39 -25.99 -17.20
C VAL A 205 0.51 -27.51 -17.29
N ASN A 206 0.21 -28.23 -16.21
CA ASN A 206 0.21 -29.70 -16.23
C ASN A 206 -0.92 -30.29 -17.08
N ASP A 207 -2.11 -29.69 -17.09
CA ASP A 207 -3.19 -30.10 -17.99
C ASP A 207 -2.87 -29.81 -19.46
N ILE A 208 -2.16 -28.72 -19.76
CA ILE A 208 -1.67 -28.43 -21.11
C ILE A 208 -0.65 -29.49 -21.58
N LYS A 209 0.24 -29.96 -20.69
CA LYS A 209 1.13 -31.09 -21.01
C LYS A 209 0.35 -32.35 -21.38
N ARG A 210 -0.79 -32.62 -20.73
CA ARG A 210 -1.68 -33.75 -21.08
C ARG A 210 -2.31 -33.55 -22.46
N LEU A 211 -2.75 -32.34 -22.80
CA LEU A 211 -3.25 -32.00 -24.14
C LEU A 211 -2.18 -32.24 -25.23
N ASN A 212 -0.93 -31.84 -24.97
CA ASN A 212 0.16 -32.14 -25.89
C ASN A 212 0.37 -33.66 -26.06
N GLY A 213 0.16 -34.45 -25.00
CA GLY A 213 0.11 -35.91 -25.09
C GLY A 213 -0.95 -36.44 -26.08
N ILE A 214 -2.13 -35.81 -26.12
CA ILE A 214 -3.19 -36.13 -27.10
C ILE A 214 -2.73 -35.79 -28.52
N ALA A 215 -2.06 -34.65 -28.73
CA ALA A 215 -1.49 -34.31 -30.04
C ALA A 215 -0.52 -35.39 -30.54
N VAL A 216 0.35 -35.92 -29.65
CA VAL A 216 1.26 -37.02 -29.98
C VAL A 216 0.50 -38.31 -30.31
N ALA A 217 -0.57 -38.63 -29.57
CA ALA A 217 -1.41 -39.80 -29.85
C ALA A 217 -2.10 -39.68 -31.22
N LEU A 218 -2.66 -38.52 -31.55
CA LEU A 218 -3.27 -38.24 -32.86
C LEU A 218 -2.26 -38.33 -34.01
N LYS A 219 -1.01 -37.90 -33.78
CA LYS A 219 0.06 -38.08 -34.77
C LYS A 219 0.33 -39.56 -35.06
N LYS A 220 0.49 -40.37 -34.00
CA LYS A 220 0.66 -41.83 -34.11
C LYS A 220 -0.54 -42.50 -34.78
N PHE A 221 -1.75 -42.04 -34.48
CA PHE A 221 -2.98 -42.52 -35.12
C PHE A 221 -3.01 -42.21 -36.61
N SER A 222 -2.62 -40.99 -37.02
CA SER A 222 -2.46 -40.62 -38.43
C SER A 222 -1.43 -41.48 -39.15
N GLU A 223 -0.29 -41.78 -38.52
CA GLU A 223 0.74 -42.69 -39.08
C GLU A 223 0.24 -44.13 -39.23
N MET A 224 -0.55 -44.62 -38.27
CA MET A 224 -1.21 -45.92 -38.36
C MET A 224 -2.25 -45.96 -39.50
N GLN A 225 -3.07 -44.91 -39.64
CA GLN A 225 -4.02 -44.78 -40.75
C GLN A 225 -3.30 -44.73 -42.10
N ASP A 226 -2.11 -44.12 -42.19
CA ASP A 226 -1.31 -44.15 -43.42
C ASP A 226 -0.92 -45.58 -43.83
N ARG A 227 -0.49 -46.41 -42.86
CA ARG A 227 -0.19 -47.83 -43.11
C ARG A 227 -1.45 -48.59 -43.53
N TYR A 228 -2.55 -48.42 -42.81
CA TYR A 228 -3.83 -49.05 -43.12
C TYR A 228 -4.34 -48.66 -44.51
N ASN A 229 -4.25 -47.37 -44.87
CA ASN A 229 -4.62 -46.88 -46.20
C ASN A 229 -3.79 -47.52 -47.32
N LYS A 230 -2.48 -47.72 -47.09
CA LYS A 230 -1.59 -48.41 -48.06
C LYS A 230 -2.00 -49.87 -48.24
N GLU A 231 -2.28 -50.59 -47.15
CA GLU A 231 -2.72 -51.98 -47.18
C GLU A 231 -4.09 -52.13 -47.88
N LEU A 232 -5.07 -51.30 -47.51
CA LEU A 232 -6.41 -51.32 -48.09
C LEU A 232 -6.38 -50.95 -49.59
N ALA A 233 -5.56 -49.97 -49.98
CA ALA A 233 -5.34 -49.64 -51.38
C ALA A 233 -4.68 -50.79 -52.16
N SER A 234 -3.75 -51.53 -51.55
CA SER A 234 -3.16 -52.73 -52.14
C SER A 234 -4.22 -53.82 -52.33
N LEU A 235 -5.01 -54.11 -51.30
CA LEU A 235 -6.09 -55.10 -51.33
C LEU A 235 -7.14 -54.76 -52.40
N LEU A 236 -7.52 -53.48 -52.51
CA LEU A 236 -8.43 -52.98 -53.55
C LEU A 236 -7.87 -53.24 -54.95
N ARG A 237 -6.58 -52.99 -55.20
CA ARG A 237 -5.94 -53.28 -56.51
C ARG A 237 -6.01 -54.78 -56.82
N THR A 238 -5.76 -55.63 -55.84
CA THR A 238 -5.85 -57.09 -56.01
C THR A 238 -7.29 -57.52 -56.32
N MET A 239 -8.28 -57.06 -55.55
CA MET A 239 -9.70 -57.41 -55.78
C MET A 239 -10.21 -56.94 -57.15
N VAL A 240 -9.81 -55.73 -57.59
CA VAL A 240 -10.17 -55.22 -58.92
C VAL A 240 -9.54 -56.07 -60.02
N SER A 241 -8.27 -56.45 -59.86
CA SER A 241 -7.54 -57.33 -60.80
C SER A 241 -8.18 -58.73 -60.91
N GLU A 242 -8.56 -59.33 -59.77
CA GLU A 242 -9.26 -60.61 -59.73
C GLU A 242 -10.64 -60.54 -60.37
N TYR A 243 -11.40 -59.47 -60.11
CA TYR A 243 -12.71 -59.24 -60.74
C TYR A 243 -12.61 -59.06 -62.27
N SER A 244 -11.60 -58.34 -62.77
CA SER A 244 -11.35 -58.24 -64.22
C SER A 244 -11.02 -59.59 -64.86
N LYS A 245 -10.27 -60.46 -64.17
CA LYS A 245 -9.96 -61.81 -64.68
C LYS A 245 -11.16 -62.76 -64.67
N GLU A 246 -12.05 -62.66 -63.68
CA GLU A 246 -13.29 -63.45 -63.64
C GLU A 246 -14.31 -63.02 -64.72
N SER A 247 -14.29 -61.74 -65.11
CA SER A 247 -15.20 -61.20 -66.14
C SER A 247 -14.73 -61.42 -67.58
N ASP A 248 -13.41 -61.60 -67.82
CA ASP A 248 -12.86 -61.98 -69.14
C ASP A 248 -12.99 -63.49 -69.46
N VAL A 249 -13.38 -64.33 -68.47
CA VAL A 249 -13.50 -65.80 -68.60
C VAL A 249 -14.96 -66.27 -68.74
N GLN A 250 -15.93 -65.36 -68.66
CA GLN A 250 -17.37 -65.58 -68.95
C GLN A 250 -17.76 -64.98 -70.29
#